data_AF-A0A961BNH4-F1
#
_entry.id   AF-A0A961BNH4-F1
#
_cell.length_a   1.000
_cell.length_b   1.000
_cell.length_c   1.000
_cell.angle_alpha   90.00
_cell.angle_beta   90.00
_cell.angle_gamma   90.00
#
_symmetry.space_group_name_H-M   'P 1'
#
loop_
_entity.id
_entity.type
_entity.pdbx_description
1 polymer ?
#
loop_
_entity_poly.entity_id
_entity_poly.type
_entity_poly.pdbx_seq_one_letter_code
_entity_poly.pdbx_strand_id
1 'polypeptide(L)'
;VEQATVPSGVTDAVVDEVASRTPGFAGWQQERWLFHCDDAAGYLGPVGWDQISEDPEAIKALTDQAESLGFTGESAEAFVGSLDVDGSATGYLFRCLHCGKSLAYADFDDE
;
A
#
# COMPACT_ATOMS: atom_id res chain seq x y z
N VAL A 1 21.29 -4.73 12.30
CA VAL A 1 20.45 -5.61 13.13
C VAL A 1 19.66 -4.76 14.11
N GLU A 2 18.52 -4.25 13.67
CA GLU A 2 17.54 -3.66 14.58
C GLU A 2 16.22 -4.37 14.30
N GLN A 3 15.85 -5.26 15.22
CA GLN A 3 14.63 -6.05 15.13
C GLN A 3 13.45 -5.13 15.39
N ALA A 4 12.40 -5.25 14.57
CA ALA A 4 11.13 -4.58 14.83
C ALA A 4 10.61 -5.01 16.21
N THR A 5 10.36 -4.03 17.09
CA THR A 5 9.72 -4.27 18.38
C THR A 5 8.28 -4.72 18.13
N VAL A 6 7.99 -5.98 18.45
CA VAL A 6 6.64 -6.51 18.47
C VAL A 6 5.84 -5.75 19.56
N PRO A 7 4.69 -5.12 19.25
CA PRO A 7 3.89 -4.43 20.24
C PRO A 7 3.42 -5.39 21.34
N SER A 8 3.35 -4.91 22.59
CA SER A 8 3.08 -5.70 23.80
C SER A 8 1.71 -6.40 23.88
N GLY A 9 0.89 -6.32 22.82
CA GLY A 9 -0.42 -6.98 22.71
C GLY A 9 -0.44 -8.15 21.73
N VAL A 10 0.67 -8.43 21.03
CA VAL A 10 0.75 -9.53 20.05
C VAL A 10 1.31 -10.77 20.74
N THR A 11 0.61 -11.90 20.60
CA THR A 11 1.03 -13.17 21.20
C THR A 11 2.03 -13.89 20.30
N ASP A 12 2.92 -14.70 20.89
CA ASP A 12 3.91 -15.48 20.15
C ASP A 12 3.27 -16.41 19.10
N ALA A 13 2.03 -16.86 19.35
CA ALA A 13 1.27 -17.69 18.40
C ALA A 13 0.91 -16.93 17.11
N VAL A 14 0.67 -15.62 17.17
CA VAL A 14 0.40 -14.79 15.99
C VAL A 14 1.68 -14.56 15.19
N VAL A 15 2.81 -14.36 15.87
CA VAL A 15 4.12 -14.21 15.23
C VAL A 15 4.51 -15.51 14.51
N ASP A 16 4.31 -16.66 15.15
CA ASP A 16 4.62 -17.98 14.58
C ASP A 16 3.71 -18.33 13.39
N GLU A 17 2.43 -17.95 13.42
CA GLU A 17 1.52 -18.17 12.28
C GLU A 17 1.91 -17.34 11.05
N VAL A 18 2.28 -16.06 11.25
CA VAL A 18 2.74 -15.17 10.16
C VAL A 18 4.09 -15.64 9.60
N ALA A 19 5.01 -16.09 10.45
CA ALA A 19 6.31 -16.59 10.02
C ALA A 19 6.23 -17.94 9.29
N SER A 20 5.31 -18.82 9.70
CA SER A 20 5.19 -20.18 9.16
C SER A 20 4.34 -20.29 7.89
N ARG A 21 3.42 -19.35 7.63
CA ARG A 21 2.60 -19.33 6.41
C ARG A 21 3.21 -18.61 5.22
N THR A 22 4.34 -17.94 5.40
CA THR A 22 5.03 -17.21 4.32
C THR A 22 6.47 -17.70 4.13
N PRO A 23 6.70 -19.01 3.83
CA PRO A 23 8.04 -19.50 3.51
C PRO A 23 8.49 -18.93 2.16
N GLY A 24 9.29 -17.86 2.20
CA GLY A 24 9.80 -17.18 1.01
C GLY A 24 10.02 -15.67 1.17
N PHE A 25 9.51 -15.05 2.25
CA PHE A 25 9.67 -13.62 2.50
C PHE A 25 11.04 -13.31 3.13
N ALA A 26 12.07 -13.26 2.28
CA ALA A 26 13.30 -12.53 2.53
C ALA A 26 13.31 -11.31 1.59
N GLY A 27 12.48 -10.32 1.91
CA GLY A 27 12.39 -9.03 1.22
C GLY A 27 11.95 -7.98 2.23
N TRP A 28 12.70 -6.88 2.32
CA TRP A 28 12.57 -5.83 3.34
C TRP A 28 11.35 -4.91 3.12
N GLN A 29 10.65 -4.95 1.99
CA GLN A 29 9.45 -4.13 1.79
C GLN A 29 8.21 -4.88 2.26
N GLN A 30 7.81 -4.64 3.51
CA GLN A 30 6.58 -5.16 4.07
C GLN A 30 5.39 -4.49 3.37
N GLU A 31 4.54 -5.28 2.70
CA GLU A 31 3.28 -4.82 2.10
C GLU A 31 2.44 -4.08 3.18
N ARG A 32 2.21 -2.78 2.99
CA ARG A 32 1.54 -1.92 3.98
C ARG A 32 0.05 -2.15 3.91
N TRP A 33 -0.51 -2.87 4.88
CA TRP A 33 -1.96 -3.04 4.94
C TRP A 33 -2.67 -1.72 5.33
N LEU A 34 -3.71 -1.35 4.57
CA LEU A 34 -4.52 -0.16 4.84
C LEU A 34 -5.77 -0.51 5.66
N PHE A 35 -6.17 0.40 6.56
CA PHE A 35 -7.32 0.24 7.46
C PHE A 35 -8.29 1.40 7.28
N HIS A 36 -9.59 1.13 7.34
CA HIS A 36 -10.64 2.13 7.25
C HIS A 36 -11.94 1.63 7.89
N CYS A 37 -12.69 2.53 8.54
CA CYS A 37 -13.88 2.17 9.34
C CYS A 37 -13.59 1.11 10.41
N ASP A 38 -12.45 1.23 11.10
CA ASP A 38 -12.03 0.32 12.19
C ASP A 38 -11.83 -1.15 11.74
N ASP A 39 -11.63 -1.39 10.45
CA ASP A 39 -11.41 -2.71 9.86
C ASP A 39 -10.32 -2.69 8.78
N ALA A 40 -9.84 -3.87 8.43
CA ALA A 40 -8.91 -4.06 7.32
C ALA A 40 -9.61 -3.74 5.99
N ALA A 41 -8.97 -2.93 5.15
CA ALA A 41 -9.43 -2.77 3.78
C ALA A 41 -9.14 -4.05 3.00
N GLY A 42 -10.06 -4.45 2.12
CA GLY A 42 -9.88 -5.58 1.22
C GLY A 42 -8.82 -5.24 0.19
N TYR A 43 -7.75 -6.04 0.14
CA TYR A 43 -6.69 -5.90 -0.84
C TYR A 43 -7.18 -6.32 -2.22
N LEU A 44 -7.03 -5.44 -3.22
CA LEU A 44 -7.43 -5.69 -4.61
C LEU A 44 -6.25 -6.09 -5.50
N GLY A 45 -5.02 -5.70 -5.14
CA GLY A 45 -3.81 -6.06 -5.86
C GLY A 45 -2.92 -4.86 -6.21
N PRO A 46 -1.76 -5.13 -6.83
CA PRO A 46 -0.91 -4.10 -7.40
C PRO A 46 -1.54 -3.52 -8.67
N VAL A 47 -1.35 -2.22 -8.87
CA VAL A 47 -1.93 -1.42 -9.94
C VAL A 47 -0.93 -0.39 -10.46
N GLY A 48 -0.87 -0.24 -11.78
CA GLY A 48 -0.19 0.85 -12.48
C GLY A 48 -1.19 1.90 -12.97
N TRP A 49 -0.67 2.94 -13.63
CA TRP A 49 -1.47 4.01 -14.20
C TRP A 49 -2.59 3.49 -15.11
N ASP A 50 -2.29 2.54 -15.99
CA ASP A 50 -3.27 1.98 -16.94
C ASP A 50 -4.50 1.40 -16.22
N GLN A 51 -4.28 0.68 -15.11
CA GLN A 51 -5.34 0.06 -14.32
C GLN A 51 -6.10 1.05 -13.44
N ILE A 52 -5.43 2.04 -12.84
CA ILE A 52 -6.10 3.04 -11.99
C ILE A 52 -6.74 4.17 -12.80
N SER A 53 -6.38 4.34 -14.08
CA SER A 53 -6.87 5.43 -14.93
C SER A 53 -8.40 5.43 -15.03
N GLU A 54 -9.03 4.26 -14.86
CA GLU A 54 -10.47 4.05 -14.86
C GLU A 54 -11.12 4.23 -13.46
N ASP A 55 -10.34 4.34 -12.38
CA ASP A 55 -10.80 4.53 -11.00
C ASP A 55 -10.36 5.91 -10.44
N PRO A 56 -11.22 6.93 -10.55
CA PRO A 56 -10.90 8.27 -10.06
C PRO A 56 -10.76 8.34 -8.53
N GLU A 57 -11.35 7.39 -7.77
CA GLU A 57 -11.16 7.34 -6.32
C GLU A 57 -9.76 6.82 -5.98
N ALA A 58 -9.26 5.82 -6.71
CA ALA A 58 -7.90 5.32 -6.58
C ALA A 58 -6.86 6.40 -6.92
N ILE A 59 -7.05 7.12 -8.04
CA ILE A 59 -6.21 8.26 -8.42
C ILE A 59 -6.20 9.28 -7.29
N LYS A 60 -7.36 9.69 -6.78
CA LYS A 60 -7.44 10.65 -5.69
C LYS A 60 -6.70 10.16 -4.44
N ALA A 61 -6.84 8.89 -4.07
CA ALA A 61 -6.16 8.34 -2.89
C ALA A 61 -4.62 8.40 -3.02
N LEU A 62 -4.09 8.09 -4.21
CA LEU A 62 -2.66 8.15 -4.50
C LEU A 62 -2.16 9.60 -4.56
N THR A 63 -2.94 10.52 -5.12
CA THR A 63 -2.62 11.95 -5.12
C THR A 63 -2.58 12.49 -3.70
N ASP A 64 -3.57 12.17 -2.86
CA ASP A 64 -3.65 12.60 -1.45
C ASP A 64 -2.45 12.07 -0.63
N GLN A 65 -2.02 10.84 -0.92
CA GLN A 65 -0.79 10.27 -0.36
C GLN A 65 0.47 11.01 -0.85
N ALA A 66 0.59 11.26 -2.15
CA ALA A 66 1.71 12.01 -2.72
C ALA A 66 1.79 13.43 -2.14
N GLU A 67 0.65 14.10 -1.95
CA GLU A 67 0.56 15.38 -1.26
C GLU A 67 1.03 15.32 0.19
N SER A 68 0.68 14.24 0.90
CA SER A 68 1.17 13.99 2.26
C SER A 68 2.69 13.73 2.32
N LEU A 69 3.29 13.26 1.23
CA LEU A 69 4.74 13.07 1.07
C LEU A 69 5.46 14.36 0.63
N GLY A 70 4.72 15.42 0.30
CA GLY A 70 5.27 16.73 -0.11
C GLY A 70 5.33 16.98 -1.62
N PHE A 71 4.81 16.06 -2.44
CA PHE A 71 4.55 16.35 -3.85
C PHE A 71 3.37 17.32 -3.94
N THR A 72 3.38 18.30 -4.83
CA THR A 72 2.28 19.28 -4.93
C THR A 72 1.82 19.44 -6.36
N GLY A 73 0.49 19.48 -6.55
CA GLY A 73 -0.15 19.67 -7.86
C GLY A 73 0.41 18.74 -8.94
N GLU A 74 1.02 19.34 -9.96
CA GLU A 74 1.55 18.65 -11.14
C GLU A 74 2.57 17.55 -10.80
N SER A 75 3.37 17.71 -9.74
CA SER A 75 4.32 16.67 -9.30
C SER A 75 3.62 15.45 -8.72
N ALA A 76 2.50 15.64 -8.04
CA ALA A 76 1.70 14.52 -7.52
C ALA A 76 0.99 13.80 -8.67
N GLU A 77 0.45 14.54 -9.63
CA GLU A 77 -0.16 13.99 -10.85
C GLU A 77 0.87 13.23 -11.70
N ALA A 78 2.07 13.78 -11.88
CA ALA A 78 3.16 13.12 -12.60
C ALA A 78 3.62 11.84 -11.91
N PHE A 79 3.69 11.84 -10.57
CA PHE A 79 4.01 10.66 -9.79
C PHE A 79 2.96 9.56 -9.97
N VAL A 80 1.67 9.90 -9.82
CA VAL A 80 0.58 8.93 -10.02
C VAL A 80 0.53 8.43 -11.47
N GLY A 81 0.80 9.30 -12.45
CA GLY A 81 0.92 8.94 -13.87
C GLY A 81 2.14 8.11 -14.22
N SER A 82 3.15 8.04 -13.35
CA SER A 82 4.36 7.23 -13.54
C SER A 82 4.25 5.82 -12.97
N LEU A 83 3.14 5.49 -12.30
CA LEU A 83 2.95 4.19 -11.65
C LEU A 83 2.88 3.07 -12.69
N ASP A 84 3.60 1.99 -12.42
CA ASP A 84 3.64 0.80 -13.25
C ASP A 84 3.84 -0.44 -12.34
N VAL A 85 3.11 -1.52 -12.64
CA VAL A 85 3.18 -2.75 -11.83
C VAL A 85 4.54 -3.44 -11.93
N ASP A 86 5.21 -3.30 -13.07
CA ASP A 86 6.53 -3.88 -13.35
C ASP A 86 7.65 -2.82 -13.29
N GLY A 87 7.32 -1.59 -12.89
CA GLY A 87 8.23 -0.44 -12.87
C GLY A 87 8.85 -0.14 -11.51
N SER A 88 9.46 1.05 -11.40
CA SER A 88 10.12 1.53 -10.16
C SER A 88 9.15 2.07 -9.11
N ALA A 89 7.89 2.30 -9.49
CA ALA A 89 6.86 2.80 -8.59
C ALA A 89 5.55 2.04 -8.85
N THR A 90 5.06 1.31 -7.86
CA THR A 90 3.88 0.46 -7.97
C THR A 90 2.80 0.93 -7.01
N GLY A 91 1.58 1.11 -7.51
CA GLY A 91 0.41 1.38 -6.68
C GLY A 91 -0.15 0.09 -6.09
N TYR A 92 -0.70 0.17 -4.89
CA TYR A 92 -1.42 -0.93 -4.24
C TYR A 92 -2.83 -0.47 -3.91
N LEU A 93 -3.82 -1.16 -4.46
CA LEU A 93 -5.22 -0.79 -4.32
C LEU A 93 -5.92 -1.62 -3.25
N PHE A 94 -6.72 -0.93 -2.43
CA PHE A 94 -7.54 -1.48 -1.38
C PHE A 94 -8.94 -0.89 -1.43
N ARG A 95 -9.91 -1.62 -0.88
CA ARG A 95 -11.29 -1.14 -0.78
C ARG A 95 -11.83 -1.38 0.61
N CYS A 96 -12.38 -0.34 1.23
CA CYS A 96 -13.07 -0.51 2.51
C CYS A 96 -14.28 -1.43 2.33
N LEU A 97 -14.37 -2.47 3.15
CA LEU A 97 -15.48 -3.45 3.11
C LEU A 97 -16.80 -2.87 3.66
N HIS A 98 -16.74 -1.79 4.44
CA HIS A 98 -17.90 -1.18 5.08
C HIS A 98 -18.54 -0.07 4.25
N CYS A 99 -17.74 0.90 3.80
CA CYS A 99 -18.24 2.06 3.04
C CYS A 99 -17.95 1.99 1.54
N GLY A 100 -17.14 1.03 1.09
CA GLY A 100 -16.80 0.86 -0.33
C GLY A 100 -15.74 1.83 -0.87
N LYS A 101 -15.21 2.74 -0.04
CA LYS A 101 -14.19 3.73 -0.41
C LYS A 101 -12.90 3.07 -0.89
N SER A 102 -12.38 3.52 -2.03
CA SER A 102 -11.06 3.12 -2.54
C SER A 102 -9.95 3.79 -1.73
N LEU A 103 -8.96 2.99 -1.36
CA LEU A 103 -7.76 3.37 -0.62
C LEU A 103 -6.58 2.85 -1.42
N ALA A 104 -5.55 3.66 -1.59
CA ALA A 104 -4.38 3.21 -2.31
C ALA A 104 -3.15 3.90 -1.76
N TYR A 105 -2.01 3.24 -1.91
CA TYR A 105 -0.71 3.84 -1.66
C TYR A 105 0.24 3.39 -2.77
N ALA A 106 1.10 4.28 -3.20
CA ALA A 106 2.22 3.95 -4.06
C ALA A 106 3.44 3.69 -3.18
N ASP A 107 4.19 2.68 -3.58
CA ASP A 107 5.54 2.41 -3.12
C ASP A 107 6.50 2.66 -4.28
N PHE A 108 7.67 3.22 -3.97
CA PHE A 108 8.72 3.45 -4.95
C PHE A 108 10.02 2.93 -4.36
N ASP A 109 10.74 2.11 -5.13
CA ASP A 109 12.03 1.60 -4.68
C ASP A 109 13.03 2.76 -4.76
N ASP A 110 13.47 3.24 -3.60
CA ASP A 110 14.53 4.24 -3.45
C ASP A 110 15.87 3.52 -3.64
N GLU A 111 16.29 3.31 -4.91
CA GLU A 111 17.66 2.89 -5.25
C GLU A 111 18.66 4.06 -5.16
#